data_AF-A0A800BX06-F1
#
_entry.id   AF-A0A800BX06-F1
#
_cell.length_a   1.000
_cell.length_b   1.000
_cell.length_c   1.000
_cell.angle_alpha   90.00
_cell.angle_beta   90.00
_cell.angle_gamma   90.00
#
_symmetry.space_group_name_H-M   'P 1'
#
loop_
_entity.id
_entity.type
_entity.pdbx_description
1 polymer ?
#
loop_
_entity_poly.entity_id
_entity_poly.type
_entity_poly.pdbx_seq_one_letter_code
_entity_poly.pdbx_strand_id
1 'polypeptide(L)' 'MSTVQFIVHPGGRLQGRIRVPGDKSISHRSIMLGAIADGTTEVSGFLEGADSLATLQAFRQMGVQIEG' A
#
# COMPACT_ATOMS: atom_id res chain seq x y z
N MET A 1 -9.30 18.08 6.89
CA MET A 1 -8.96 16.95 7.78
C MET A 1 -9.02 17.44 9.21
N SER A 2 -9.82 16.82 10.06
CA SER A 2 -9.79 17.12 11.50
C SER A 2 -8.47 16.62 12.07
N THR A 3 -7.75 17.48 12.79
CA THR A 3 -6.51 17.10 13.47
C THR A 3 -6.83 16.08 14.55
N VAL A 4 -6.30 14.87 14.41
CA VAL A 4 -6.37 13.83 15.45
C VAL A 4 -5.16 14.02 16.37
N GLN A 5 -5.40 14.08 17.68
CA GLN A 5 -4.34 14.13 18.67
C GLN A 5 -4.20 12.76 19.34
N PHE A 6 -2.99 12.19 19.30
CA PHE A 6 -2.66 10.97 20.03
C PHE A 6 -1.98 11.34 21.36
N ILE A 7 -2.47 10.78 22.46
CA ILE A 7 -1.84 10.86 23.79
C ILE A 7 -1.26 9.48 24.09
N VAL A 8 0.04 9.42 24.39
CA VAL A 8 0.76 8.16 24.67
C VAL A 8 1.30 8.20 26.11
N HIS A 9 1.12 7.09 26.83
CA HIS A 9 1.63 6.90 28.19
C HIS A 9 2.73 5.82 28.21
N PRO A 10 3.60 5.77 29.23
CA PRO A 10 4.58 4.70 29.38
C PRO A 10 3.93 3.31 29.40
N GLY A 11 4.28 2.44 28.44
CA GLY A 11 3.68 1.11 28.25
C GLY A 11 4.55 -0.07 28.68
N GLY A 12 5.74 0.17 29.25
CA GLY A 12 6.70 -0.89 29.57
C GLY A 12 7.44 -1.44 28.35
N ARG A 13 7.77 -2.75 28.36
CA ARG A 13 8.55 -3.40 27.28
C ARG A 13 7.61 -4.14 26.32
N LEU A 14 7.73 -3.87 25.02
CA LEU A 14 7.05 -4.64 23.98
C LEU A 14 7.76 -5.97 23.73
N GLN A 15 7.02 -7.08 23.73
CA GLN A 15 7.51 -8.41 23.38
C GLN A 15 6.49 -9.12 22.48
N GLY A 16 6.97 -9.72 21.40
CA GLY A 16 6.11 -10.46 20.46
C GLY A 16 6.70 -10.52 19.05
N ARG A 17 5.95 -11.13 18.15
CA ARG A 17 6.23 -11.13 16.71
C ARG A 17 4.96 -10.69 16.00
N ILE A 18 5.10 -9.75 15.08
CA ILE A 18 4.00 -9.25 14.26
C ILE A 18 4.46 -9.22 12.80
N ARG A 19 3.49 -9.24 11.89
CA ARG A 19 3.70 -8.90 10.48
C ARG A 19 3.24 -7.47 10.27
N VAL A 20 4.15 -6.63 9.77
CA VAL A 20 3.80 -5.26 9.37
C VAL A 20 3.11 -5.27 8.00
N PRO A 21 2.35 -4.21 7.65
CA PRO A 21 1.80 -4.04 6.31
C PRO A 21 2.87 -4.04 5.21
N GLY A 22 2.44 -4.12 3.96
CA GLY A 22 3.31 -4.04 2.79
C GLY A 22 4.15 -2.76 2.74
N ASP A 23 5.23 -2.78 1.96
CA ASP A 23 6.03 -1.59 1.73
C ASP A 23 5.34 -0.63 0.76
N LYS A 24 5.22 0.64 1.15
CA LYS A 24 4.55 1.67 0.35
C LYS A 24 5.22 1.87 -1.00
N SER A 25 6.55 1.95 -1.02
CA SER A 25 7.31 2.26 -2.22
C SER A 25 7.28 1.10 -3.22
N ILE A 26 7.36 -0.14 -2.74
CA ILE A 26 7.19 -1.35 -3.56
C ILE A 26 5.76 -1.42 -4.08
N SER A 27 4.75 -1.08 -3.28
CA SER A 27 3.34 -1.07 -3.72
C SER A 27 3.09 -0.09 -4.86
N HIS A 28 3.64 1.13 -4.79
CA HIS A 28 3.57 2.06 -5.93
C HIS A 28 4.27 1.48 -7.16
N ARG A 29 5.48 0.94 -7.00
CA ARG A 29 6.29 0.44 -8.12
C ARG A 29 5.72 -0.82 -8.74
N SER A 30 5.07 -1.70 -7.97
CA SER A 30 4.42 -2.89 -8.51
C SER A 30 3.30 -2.52 -9.47
N ILE A 31 2.54 -1.45 -9.17
CA ILE A 31 1.54 -0.90 -10.10
C ILE A 31 2.23 -0.32 -11.34
N MET A 32 3.21 0.57 -11.15
CA MET A 32 3.88 1.27 -12.25
C MET A 32 4.55 0.31 -13.24
N LEU A 33 5.24 -0.71 -12.72
CA LEU A 33 5.95 -1.69 -13.54
C LEU A 33 4.98 -2.70 -14.15
N GLY A 34 3.99 -3.18 -13.39
CA GLY A 34 2.97 -4.09 -13.92
C GLY A 34 2.13 -3.47 -15.03
N ALA A 35 1.86 -2.15 -14.96
CA ALA A 35 1.11 -1.42 -15.97
C ALA A 35 1.79 -1.31 -17.35
N ILE A 36 3.11 -1.49 -17.41
CA ILE A 36 3.90 -1.41 -18.65
C ILE A 36 4.52 -2.75 -19.05
N ALA A 37 4.30 -3.80 -18.25
CA ALA A 37 4.80 -5.12 -18.53
C ALA A 37 3.90 -5.84 -19.54
N ASP A 38 4.49 -6.79 -20.29
CA ASP A 38 3.72 -7.69 -21.14
C ASP A 38 3.15 -8.84 -20.30
N GLY A 39 1.83 -9.05 -20.39
CA GLY A 39 1.11 -10.12 -19.70
C GLY A 39 0.56 -9.71 -18.33
N THR A 40 0.33 -10.71 -17.46
CA THR A 40 -0.30 -10.51 -16.14
C THR A 40 0.76 -10.38 -15.05
N THR A 41 0.66 -9.32 -14.24
CA THR A 41 1.49 -9.14 -13.03
C THR A 41 0.66 -9.45 -11.78
N GLU A 42 1.07 -10.46 -11.02
CA GLU A 42 0.46 -10.81 -9.73
C GLU A 42 1.28 -10.24 -8.56
N VAL A 43 0.62 -9.55 -7.64
CA VAL A 43 1.28 -8.90 -6.49
C VAL A 43 0.66 -9.40 -5.19
N SER A 44 1.49 -9.83 -4.26
CA SER A 44 1.07 -10.22 -2.90
C SER A 44 1.69 -9.29 -1.85
N GLY A 45 0.97 -9.08 -0.74
CA GLY A 45 1.42 -8.16 0.31
C GLY A 45 1.42 -6.69 -0.10
N PHE A 46 0.57 -6.32 -1.05
CA PHE A 46 0.34 -4.93 -1.44
C PHE A 46 -0.13 -4.09 -0.24
N LEU A 47 0.37 -2.86 -0.10
CA LEU A 47 -0.06 -1.95 0.93
C LEU A 47 -1.35 -1.23 0.51
N GLU A 48 -2.46 -1.52 1.17
CA GLU A 48 -3.75 -0.84 0.96
C GLU A 48 -3.83 0.52 1.68
N GLY A 49 -2.73 1.26 1.70
CA GLY A 49 -2.68 2.62 2.23
C GLY A 49 -3.26 3.63 1.24
N ALA A 50 -3.75 4.76 1.74
CA ALA A 50 -4.38 5.80 0.92
C ALA A 50 -3.51 6.25 -0.27
N ASP A 51 -2.20 6.44 -0.07
CA ASP A 51 -1.25 6.78 -1.13
C ASP A 51 -1.20 5.74 -2.26
N SER A 52 -1.08 4.47 -1.90
CA SER A 52 -0.92 3.37 -2.84
C SER A 52 -2.24 3.09 -3.57
N LEU A 53 -3.38 3.19 -2.87
CA LEU A 53 -4.71 3.12 -3.47
C LEU A 53 -4.98 4.29 -4.43
N ALA A 54 -4.53 5.50 -4.11
CA ALA A 54 -4.64 6.64 -5.03
C ALA A 54 -3.85 6.39 -6.32
N THR A 55 -2.67 5.77 -6.23
CA THR A 55 -1.89 5.36 -7.41
C THR A 55 -2.62 4.29 -8.21
N LEU A 56 -3.16 3.28 -7.54
CA LEU A 56 -3.95 2.22 -8.19
C LEU A 56 -5.13 2.81 -8.96
N GLN A 57 -5.86 3.75 -8.37
CA GLN A 57 -6.99 4.42 -9.01
C GLN A 57 -6.55 5.28 -10.20
N ALA A 58 -5.43 6.00 -10.10
CA ALA A 58 -4.88 6.77 -11.21
C ALA A 58 -4.57 5.87 -12.41
N PHE A 59 -3.95 4.71 -12.19
CA PHE A 59 -3.65 3.76 -13.27
C PHE A 59 -4.90 3.08 -13.84
N ARG A 60 -5.91 2.76 -13.01
CA ARG A 60 -7.23 2.33 -13.50
C ARG A 60 -7.87 3.38 -14.41
N GLN A 61 -7.79 4.66 -14.04
CA GLN A 61 -8.30 5.76 -14.87
C GLN A 61 -7.52 5.95 -16.18
N MET A 62 -6.24 5.57 -16.22
CA MET A 62 -5.44 5.54 -17.44
C MET A 62 -5.70 4.30 -18.32
N GLY A 63 -6.63 3.42 -17.93
CA GLY A 63 -7.05 2.25 -18.71
C GLY A 63 -6.32 0.95 -18.37
N VAL A 64 -5.50 0.93 -17.31
CA VAL A 64 -4.85 -0.31 -16.85
C VAL A 64 -5.87 -1.19 -16.15
N GLN A 65 -5.96 -2.45 -16.59
CA GLN A 65 -6.79 -3.46 -15.93
C GLN A 65 -6.10 -3.93 -14.66
N ILE A 66 -6.68 -3.60 -13.51
CA ILE A 66 -6.19 -3.99 -12.19
C ILE A 66 -7.38 -4.54 -11.41
N GLU A 67 -7.30 -5.79 -10.97
CA GLU A 67 -8.31 -6.49 -10.18
C GLU A 67 -7.83 -6.73 -8.75
N GLY A 68 -8.76 -6.85 -7.81
CA GLY A 68 -8.48 -6.84 -6.37
C GLY A 68 -8.87 -5.54 -5.67
#